data_AF-A0A6L9KUY9-F1
#
_entry.id   AF-A0A6L9KUY9-F1
#
_cell.length_a   1.000
_cell.length_b   1.000
_cell.length_c   1.000
_cell.angle_alpha   90.00
_cell.angle_beta   90.00
_cell.angle_gamma   90.00
#
_symmetry.space_group_name_H-M   'P 1'
#
loop_
_entity.id
_entity.type
_entity.pdbx_description
1 polymer ?
#
loop_
_entity_poly.entity_id
_entity_poly.type
_entity_poly.pdbx_seq_one_letter_code
_entity_poly.pdbx_strand_id
1 'polypeptide(L)'
;MGDKHISTQFDAEISAISTQVLEMGGLVESQIAQAVYALRHFDVEAARGVLLNEKRVNQMEVEIDADVTQIIAKRQPTARDLRLLMAISKTIT
;
A
#
# COMPACT_ATOMS: atom_id res chain seq x y z
N MET A 1 -23.91 8.98 -21.70
CA MET A 1 -22.73 8.17 -22.08
C MET A 1 -21.45 8.57 -21.34
N GLY A 2 -21.36 9.73 -20.66
CA GLY A 2 -20.18 10.13 -19.88
C GLY A 2 -20.01 9.41 -18.53
N ASP A 3 -21.10 9.13 -17.82
CA ASP A 3 -21.04 8.59 -16.44
C ASP A 3 -20.38 7.20 -16.35
N LYS A 4 -20.59 6.37 -17.38
CA LYS A 4 -20.02 5.01 -17.43
C LYS A 4 -18.50 5.05 -17.50
N HIS A 5 -17.91 5.93 -18.32
CA HIS A 5 -16.46 6.05 -18.45
C HIS A 5 -15.82 6.60 -17.17
N ILE A 6 -16.47 7.57 -16.50
CA ILE A 6 -15.96 8.16 -15.25
C ILE A 6 -15.93 7.12 -14.12
N SER A 7 -16.99 6.31 -14.00
CA SER A 7 -17.07 5.21 -13.03
C SER A 7 -15.99 4.15 -13.28
N THR A 8 -15.82 3.70 -14.53
CA THR A 8 -14.84 2.65 -14.84
C THR A 8 -13.40 3.10 -14.53
N GLN A 9 -13.10 4.38 -14.78
CA GLN A 9 -11.78 4.93 -14.45
C GLN A 9 -11.55 5.06 -12.95
N PHE A 10 -12.59 5.40 -12.17
CA PHE A 10 -12.50 5.46 -10.72
C PHE A 10 -12.29 4.07 -10.10
N ASP A 11 -13.05 3.08 -10.58
CA ASP A 11 -12.91 1.69 -10.13
C ASP A 11 -11.50 1.15 -10.43
N ALA A 12 -10.93 1.53 -11.58
CA ALA A 12 -9.55 1.19 -11.93
C ALA A 12 -8.52 1.85 -10.99
N GLU A 13 -8.72 3.12 -10.60
CA GLU A 13 -7.86 3.81 -9.63
C GLU A 13 -7.92 3.12 -8.24
N ILE A 14 -9.11 2.76 -7.76
CA ILE A 14 -9.28 2.00 -6.50
C ILE A 14 -8.59 0.63 -6.56
N SER A 15 -8.73 -0.05 -7.70
CA SER A 15 -8.10 -1.37 -7.92
C SER A 15 -6.57 -1.28 -7.98
N ALA A 16 -6.02 -0.19 -8.55
CA ALA A 16 -4.60 0.05 -8.60
C ALA A 16 -4.01 0.24 -7.19
N ILE A 17 -4.65 1.07 -6.36
CA ILE A 17 -4.26 1.26 -4.95
C ILE A 17 -4.31 -0.07 -4.20
N SER A 18 -5.38 -0.83 -4.37
CA SER A 18 -5.52 -2.13 -3.71
C SER A 18 -4.40 -3.09 -4.11
N THR A 19 -3.94 -3.03 -5.37
CA THR A 19 -2.80 -3.83 -5.86
C THR A 19 -1.50 -3.39 -5.21
N GLN A 20 -1.21 -2.09 -5.16
CA GLN A 20 -0.01 -1.55 -4.50
C GLN A 20 0.05 -1.93 -3.01
N VAL A 21 -1.08 -1.89 -2.30
CA VAL A 21 -1.18 -2.31 -0.90
C VAL A 21 -0.86 -3.80 -0.73
N LEU A 22 -1.36 -4.66 -1.63
CA LEU A 22 -1.05 -6.08 -1.60
C LEU A 22 0.43 -6.37 -1.91
N GLU A 23 1.01 -5.64 -2.86
CA GLU A 23 2.45 -5.71 -3.16
C GLU A 23 3.30 -5.29 -1.96
N MET A 24 2.92 -4.20 -1.29
CA MET A 24 3.57 -3.76 -0.05
C MET A 24 3.45 -4.82 1.04
N GLY A 25 2.26 -5.40 1.20
CA GLY A 25 2.01 -6.49 2.16
C GLY A 25 2.89 -7.72 1.92
N GLY A 26 3.09 -8.12 0.65
CA GLY A 26 3.99 -9.21 0.30
C GLY A 26 5.46 -8.92 0.65
N LEU A 27 5.90 -7.67 0.51
CA LEU A 27 7.24 -7.25 0.92
C LEU A 27 7.40 -7.31 2.45
N VAL A 28 6.40 -6.83 3.20
CA VAL A 28 6.36 -6.90 4.66
C VAL A 28 6.37 -8.35 5.14
N GLU A 29 5.59 -9.23 4.51
CA GLU A 29 5.60 -10.66 4.83
C GLU A 29 6.98 -11.29 4.65
N SER A 30 7.66 -10.97 3.54
CA SER A 30 9.04 -11.42 3.29
C SER A 30 10.02 -10.88 4.33
N GLN A 31 9.87 -9.62 4.77
CA GLN A 31 10.71 -9.04 5.81
C GLN A 31 10.51 -9.73 7.16
N ILE A 32 9.27 -10.06 7.52
CA ILE A 32 8.97 -10.80 8.75
C ILE A 32 9.65 -12.18 8.71
N ALA A 33 9.52 -12.92 7.62
CA ALA A 33 10.16 -14.22 7.46
C ALA A 33 11.70 -14.11 7.58
N GLN A 34 12.29 -13.10 6.95
CA GLN A 34 13.74 -12.85 7.01
C GLN A 34 14.20 -12.40 8.40
N ALA A 35 13.41 -11.58 9.11
CA ALA A 35 13.70 -11.16 10.47
C ALA A 35 13.70 -12.34 11.45
N VAL A 36 12.71 -13.23 11.33
CA VAL A 36 12.65 -14.48 12.12
C VAL A 36 13.85 -15.38 11.81
N TYR A 37 14.23 -15.51 10.54
CA TYR A 37 15.43 -16.24 10.15
C TYR A 37 16.70 -15.66 10.77
N ALA A 38 16.87 -14.34 10.67
CA ALA A 38 18.02 -13.62 11.21
C ALA A 38 18.14 -13.80 12.73
N LEU A 39 17.02 -13.69 13.45
CA LEU A 39 16.97 -13.89 14.89
C LEU A 39 17.34 -15.33 15.29
N ARG A 40 16.78 -16.33 14.58
CA ARG A 40 17.01 -17.75 14.88
C ARG A 40 18.47 -18.18 14.67
N HIS A 41 19.14 -17.60 13.68
CA HIS A 41 20.50 -18.00 13.29
C HIS A 41 21.57 -16.99 13.72
N PHE A 42 21.19 -15.91 14.42
CA PHE A 42 22.08 -14.79 14.74
C PHE A 42 22.78 -14.20 13.49
N ASP A 43 22.07 -14.19 12.36
CA ASP A 43 22.59 -13.69 11.08
C ASP A 43 22.38 -12.17 10.96
N VAL A 44 23.47 -11.43 11.15
CA VAL A 44 23.49 -9.96 11.10
C VAL A 44 23.29 -9.43 9.68
N GLU A 45 23.72 -10.16 8.64
CA GLU A 45 23.54 -9.71 7.26
C GLU A 45 22.09 -9.89 6.82
N ALA A 46 21.43 -10.98 7.22
CA ALA A 46 20.00 -11.15 7.04
C ALA A 46 19.21 -10.03 7.74
N ALA A 47 19.58 -9.64 8.97
CA ALA A 47 18.98 -8.52 9.68
C ALA A 47 19.21 -7.17 8.96
N ARG A 48 20.42 -6.94 8.44
CA ARG A 48 20.71 -5.74 7.63
C ARG A 48 19.86 -5.68 6.37
N GLY A 49 19.62 -6.83 5.72
CA GLY A 49 18.72 -6.93 4.57
C GLY A 49 17.28 -6.50 4.89
N VAL A 50 16.75 -6.88 6.07
CA VAL A 50 15.43 -6.43 6.54
C VAL A 50 15.36 -4.90 6.63
N LEU A 51 16.39 -4.26 7.22
CA LEU A 51 16.46 -2.81 7.38
C LEU A 51 16.60 -2.06 6.03
N LEU A 52 17.24 -2.67 5.03
CA LEU A 52 17.32 -2.09 3.69
C LEU A 52 15.97 -2.15 2.98
N ASN A 53 15.26 -3.28 3.09
CA ASN A 53 13.93 -3.44 2.51
C ASN A 53 12.88 -2.53 3.17
N GLU A 54 13.08 -2.17 4.44
CA GLU A 54 12.18 -1.27 5.18
C GLU A 54 12.06 0.10 4.51
N LYS A 55 13.16 0.61 3.95
CA LYS A 55 13.14 1.88 3.20
C LYS A 55 12.19 1.84 2.02
N ARG A 56 12.05 0.67 1.38
CA ARG A 56 11.14 0.48 0.26
C ARG A 56 9.68 0.42 0.72
N VAL A 57 9.39 -0.24 1.86
CA VAL A 57 8.04 -0.24 2.44
C VAL A 57 7.59 1.17 2.78
N ASN A 58 8.43 1.95 3.48
CA ASN A 58 8.12 3.33 3.82
C ASN A 58 7.87 4.21 2.58
N GLN A 59 8.61 3.98 1.51
CA GLN A 59 8.39 4.69 0.25
C GLN A 59 7.04 4.31 -0.38
N MET A 60 6.69 3.02 -0.38
CA MET A 60 5.39 2.55 -0.88
C MET A 60 4.23 3.10 -0.04
N GLU A 61 4.37 3.18 1.28
CA GLU A 61 3.37 3.79 2.18
C GLU A 61 3.07 5.23 1.77
N VAL A 62 4.12 6.06 1.60
CA VAL A 62 3.98 7.46 1.20
C VAL A 62 3.35 7.61 -0.19
N GLU A 63 3.73 6.75 -1.14
CA GLU A 63 3.15 6.75 -2.48
C GLU A 63 1.66 6.39 -2.48
N ILE A 64 1.28 5.34 -1.73
CA ILE A 64 -0.12 4.92 -1.63
C ILE A 64 -0.97 6.02 -0.95
N ASP A 65 -0.47 6.65 0.12
CA ASP A 65 -1.22 7.71 0.81
C ASP A 65 -1.39 8.96 -0.07
N ALA A 66 -0.39 9.28 -0.89
CA ALA A 66 -0.47 10.35 -1.89
C ALA A 66 -1.53 10.03 -2.97
N ASP A 67 -1.56 8.79 -3.49
CA ASP A 67 -2.54 8.35 -4.47
C ASP A 67 -3.97 8.39 -3.89
N VAL A 68 -4.16 7.91 -2.65
CA VAL A 68 -5.43 8.01 -1.93
C VAL A 68 -5.89 9.47 -1.83
N THR A 69 -5.00 10.36 -1.38
CA THR A 69 -5.30 11.78 -1.22
C THR A 69 -5.67 12.44 -2.56
N GLN A 70 -4.95 12.10 -3.63
CA GLN A 70 -5.20 12.62 -4.96
C GLN A 70 -6.59 12.19 -5.49
N ILE A 71 -6.98 10.94 -5.27
CA ILE A 71 -8.31 10.45 -5.67
C ILE A 71 -9.41 11.20 -4.92
N ILE A 72 -9.27 11.35 -3.60
CA ILE A 72 -10.26 12.07 -2.77
C ILE A 72 -10.41 13.51 -3.27
N ALA A 73 -9.29 14.21 -3.49
CA ALA A 73 -9.27 15.59 -3.95
C ALA A 73 -9.90 15.76 -5.35
N LYS A 74 -9.60 14.85 -6.28
CA LYS A 74 -10.05 14.94 -7.67
C LYS A 74 -11.51 14.53 -7.85
N ARG A 75 -11.99 13.54 -7.11
CA ARG A 75 -13.27 12.87 -7.41
C ARG A 75 -14.36 13.08 -6.37
N GLN A 76 -14.05 13.60 -5.18
CA GLN A 76 -15.01 13.79 -4.09
C GLN A 76 -15.96 12.57 -3.93
N PRO A 77 -15.39 11.38 -3.67
CA PRO A 77 -16.12 10.11 -3.77
C PRO A 77 -17.31 10.03 -2.82
N THR A 78 -18.24 9.13 -3.13
CA THR A 78 -19.38 8.87 -2.25
C THR A 78 -18.93 8.30 -0.91
N ALA A 79 -19.80 8.37 0.11
CA ALA A 79 -19.48 7.96 1.47
C ALA A 79 -18.94 6.51 1.60
N ARG A 80 -19.38 5.61 0.71
CA ARG A 80 -18.89 4.22 0.69
C ARG A 80 -17.43 4.16 0.23
N ASP A 81 -17.11 4.80 -0.88
CA ASP A 81 -15.78 4.72 -1.49
C ASP A 81 -14.77 5.55 -0.69
N LEU A 82 -15.20 6.68 -0.13
CA LEU A 82 -14.41 7.45 0.83
C LEU A 82 -14.02 6.59 2.05
N ARG A 83 -14.97 5.81 2.60
CA ARG A 83 -14.66 4.92 3.73
C ARG A 83 -13.64 3.84 3.36
N LEU A 84 -13.73 3.29 2.14
CA LEU A 84 -12.75 2.33 1.64
C LEU A 84 -11.36 2.95 1.53
N LEU A 85 -11.25 4.12 0.91
CA LEU A 85 -9.99 4.86 0.77
C LEU A 85 -9.38 5.21 2.14
N MET A 86 -10.19 5.65 3.09
CA MET A 86 -9.74 5.91 4.46
C MET A 86 -9.27 4.65 5.19
N ALA A 87 -9.96 3.52 4.97
CA ALA A 87 -9.54 2.23 5.55
C ALA A 87 -8.19 1.77 4.98
N ILE A 88 -7.97 1.97 3.67
CA ILE A 88 -6.68 1.69 3.03
C ILE A 88 -5.58 2.55 3.63
N SER A 89 -5.75 3.88 3.67
CA SER A 89 -4.77 4.80 4.27
C SER A 89 -4.45 4.42 5.72
N LYS A 90 -5.45 4.00 6.50
CA LYS A 90 -5.25 3.52 7.88
C LYS A 90 -4.65 2.13 8.04
N THR A 91 -4.63 1.31 7.00
CA THR A 91 -4.02 -0.03 7.07
C THR A 91 -2.52 0.05 6.85
N ILE A 92 -2.05 1.10 6.16
CA ILE A 92 -0.64 1.28 5.80
C ILE A 92 0.13 2.21 6.74
N THR A 93 -0.57 3.07 7.52
CA THR A 93 0.00 3.95 8.58
C THR A 93 -0.22 3.39 9.98
#